data_AF-A0A935BMA0-F1
#
_entry.id   AF-A0A935BMA0-F1
#
_cell.length_a   1.000
_cell.length_b   1.000
_cell.length_c   1.000
_cell.angle_alpha   90.00
_cell.angle_beta   90.00
_cell.angle_gamma   90.00
#
_symmetry.space_group_name_H-M   'P 1'
#
loop_
_entity.id
_entity.type
_entity.pdbx_description
1 polymer ?
#
loop_
_entity_poly.entity_id
_entity_poly.type
_entity_poly.pdbx_seq_one_letter_code
_entity_poly.pdbx_strand_id
1 'polypeptide(L)'
;MAATFTSAASGDWATAGTWTLNSGSDADGIPDADDSVTILNTRTVTVTGAQSVLGLTINTGGVLTLSGGSTFTMAGTAGSSYSGAGTVNGTGIFRSQGITSLSFSNFTAPVEIVSGTTTANGTLGGSLTILSGATPEYY
;
A
#
# COMPACT_ATOMS: atom_id res chain seq x y z
N MET A 1 -10.23 -8.31 11.37
CA MET A 1 -11.54 -7.65 11.62
C MET A 1 -11.25 -6.22 11.26
N ALA A 2 -11.92 -5.65 10.26
CA ALA A 2 -11.48 -4.37 9.73
C ALA A 2 -11.30 -3.29 10.81
N ALA A 3 -10.14 -2.66 10.78
CA ALA A 3 -9.71 -1.58 11.62
C ALA A 3 -9.13 -0.42 10.78
N THR A 4 -9.00 0.73 11.43
CA THR A 4 -8.38 1.90 10.82
C THR A 4 -7.17 2.33 11.62
N PHE A 5 -6.05 2.51 10.92
CA PHE A 5 -4.76 2.83 11.52
C PHE A 5 -4.19 4.13 10.97
N THR A 6 -3.42 4.80 11.83
CA THR A 6 -2.60 5.94 11.46
C THR A 6 -1.16 5.70 11.91
N SER A 7 -0.16 6.10 11.12
CA SER A 7 1.24 6.03 11.55
C SER A 7 1.49 6.95 12.76
N ALA A 8 1.86 6.37 13.90
CA ALA A 8 2.28 7.05 15.13
C ALA A 8 3.76 7.45 15.10
N ALA A 9 4.58 6.65 14.41
CA ALA A 9 6.02 6.82 14.29
C ALA A 9 6.51 6.51 12.87
N SER A 10 7.74 6.91 12.56
CA SER A 10 8.48 6.30 11.44
C SER A 10 9.10 5.00 11.94
N GLY A 11 9.11 3.96 11.11
CA GLY A 11 9.55 2.64 11.55
C GLY A 11 9.20 1.52 10.57
N ASP A 12 9.40 0.28 11.02
CA ASP A 12 8.99 -0.91 10.26
C ASP A 12 7.46 -1.09 10.36
N TRP A 13 6.83 -1.50 9.26
CA TRP A 13 5.41 -1.83 9.19
C TRP A 13 5.02 -2.87 10.24
N ALA A 14 5.82 -3.91 10.43
CA ALA A 14 5.55 -5.02 11.33
C ALA A 14 5.82 -4.70 12.82
N THR A 15 6.08 -3.44 13.16
CA THR A 15 6.24 -3.00 14.55
C THR A 15 4.97 -2.30 15.02
N ALA A 16 4.28 -2.85 16.02
CA ALA A 16 3.05 -2.27 16.57
C ALA A 16 3.20 -0.80 17.00
N GLY A 17 4.38 -0.42 17.53
CA GLY A 17 4.69 0.96 17.90
C GLY A 17 4.73 1.97 16.73
N THR A 18 4.71 1.50 15.48
CA THR A 18 4.58 2.34 14.28
C THR A 18 3.15 2.87 14.13
N TRP A 19 2.16 2.24 14.76
CA TRP A 19 0.74 2.46 14.46
C TRP A 19 -0.08 2.90 15.67
N THR A 20 -1.10 3.70 15.39
CA THR A 20 -2.21 3.98 16.29
C THR A 20 -3.47 3.37 15.70
N LEU A 21 -4.12 2.46 16.45
CA LEU A 21 -5.46 1.98 16.17
C LEU A 21 -6.49 3.07 16.48
N ASN A 22 -7.18 3.59 15.46
CA ASN A 22 -8.16 4.67 15.64
C ASN A 22 -9.58 4.14 15.84
N SER A 23 -9.92 3.03 15.19
CA SER A 23 -11.23 2.38 15.30
C SER A 23 -11.19 0.94 14.80
N GLY A 24 -12.21 0.15 15.13
CA GLY A 24 -12.29 -1.27 14.80
C GLY A 24 -11.67 -2.14 15.89
N SER A 25 -11.24 -3.35 15.51
CA SER A 25 -10.61 -4.28 16.42
C SER A 25 -9.49 -5.00 15.70
N ASP A 26 -8.32 -5.01 16.32
CA ASP A 26 -7.14 -5.67 15.80
C ASP A 26 -6.47 -6.50 16.91
N ALA A 27 -5.76 -7.56 16.54
CA ALA A 27 -5.22 -8.56 17.45
C ALA A 27 -3.84 -8.21 18.01
N ASP A 28 -2.99 -7.54 17.23
CA ASP A 28 -1.57 -7.37 17.54
C ASP A 28 -1.05 -5.92 17.44
N GLY A 29 -1.93 -4.98 17.08
CA GLY A 29 -1.63 -3.56 16.88
C GLY A 29 -0.98 -3.25 15.53
N ILE A 30 -1.05 -4.17 14.55
CA ILE A 30 -0.38 -4.04 13.25
C ILE A 30 -1.44 -4.16 12.14
N PRO A 31 -1.50 -3.20 11.19
CA PRO A 31 -2.48 -3.28 10.13
C PRO A 31 -2.26 -4.48 9.21
N ASP A 32 -3.34 -5.20 8.91
CA ASP A 32 -3.40 -6.39 8.07
C ASP A 32 -4.35 -6.26 6.86
N ALA A 33 -4.62 -7.38 6.19
CA ALA A 33 -5.31 -7.45 4.90
C ALA A 33 -6.69 -6.79 4.85
N ASP A 34 -7.43 -6.71 5.96
CA ASP A 34 -8.77 -6.10 6.00
C ASP A 34 -8.79 -4.64 6.48
N ASP A 35 -7.61 -4.05 6.72
CA ASP A 35 -7.47 -2.74 7.33
C ASP A 35 -7.29 -1.58 6.35
N SER A 36 -7.64 -0.39 6.83
CA SER A 36 -7.36 0.89 6.17
C SER A 36 -6.32 1.70 6.93
N VAL A 37 -5.25 2.10 6.25
CA VAL A 37 -4.07 2.72 6.86
C VAL A 37 -3.83 4.13 6.33
N THR A 38 -3.49 5.08 7.21
CA THR A 38 -3.01 6.41 6.83
C THR A 38 -1.58 6.63 7.32
N ILE A 39 -0.65 6.87 6.39
CA ILE A 39 0.71 7.33 6.70
C ILE A 39 0.70 8.87 6.69
N LEU A 40 1.02 9.46 7.84
CA LEU A 40 1.01 10.91 8.04
C LEU A 40 2.22 11.59 7.39
N ASN A 41 2.11 12.91 7.21
CA ASN A 41 3.21 13.78 6.80
C ASN A 41 4.44 13.58 7.73
N THR A 42 5.65 13.67 7.18
CA THR A 42 6.95 13.44 7.84
C THR A 42 7.20 12.01 8.32
N ARG A 43 6.28 11.07 8.08
CA ARG A 43 6.46 9.66 8.47
C ARG A 43 7.04 8.85 7.33
N THR A 44 8.01 8.02 7.66
CA THR A 44 8.56 7.01 6.76
C THR A 44 8.29 5.64 7.36
N VAL A 45 7.46 4.85 6.69
CA VAL A 45 7.18 3.46 7.05
C VAL A 45 7.92 2.55 6.09
N THR A 46 8.65 1.58 6.62
CA THR A 46 9.42 0.61 5.82
C THR A 46 8.77 -0.76 5.86
N VAL A 47 8.64 -1.40 4.70
CA VAL A 47 8.12 -2.76 4.56
C VAL A 47 9.29 -3.68 4.25
N THR A 48 9.62 -4.58 5.19
CA THR A 48 10.74 -5.52 5.10
C THR A 48 10.31 -6.96 4.78
N GLY A 49 9.02 -7.26 4.87
CA GLY A 49 8.42 -8.57 4.58
C GLY A 49 7.16 -8.48 3.72
N ALA A 50 6.37 -9.56 3.69
CA ALA A 50 5.08 -9.55 3.02
C ALA A 50 4.04 -8.87 3.90
N GLN A 51 3.38 -7.84 3.36
CA GLN A 51 2.31 -7.10 4.03
C GLN A 51 1.13 -6.92 3.06
N SER A 52 -0.07 -6.78 3.62
CA SER A 52 -1.29 -6.56 2.85
C SER A 52 -2.24 -5.64 3.59
N VAL A 53 -2.99 -4.82 2.84
CA VAL A 53 -4.05 -3.96 3.38
C VAL A 53 -5.20 -3.83 2.40
N LEU A 54 -6.37 -3.47 2.90
CA LEU A 54 -7.52 -3.10 2.08
C LEU A 54 -7.37 -1.66 1.54
N GLY A 55 -6.95 -0.74 2.40
CA GLY A 55 -6.86 0.69 2.09
C GLY A 55 -5.54 1.31 2.52
N LEU A 56 -4.99 2.19 1.69
CA LEU A 56 -3.79 2.95 1.99
C LEU A 56 -4.00 4.42 1.62
N THR A 57 -3.73 5.31 2.56
CA THR A 57 -3.59 6.74 2.32
C THR A 57 -2.18 7.16 2.71
N ILE A 58 -1.46 7.86 1.83
CA ILE A 58 -0.18 8.48 2.19
C ILE A 58 -0.31 9.99 1.98
N ASN A 59 -0.30 10.73 3.08
CA ASN A 59 -0.37 12.19 3.05
C ASN A 59 0.89 12.76 2.39
N THR A 60 0.78 13.97 1.83
CA THR A 60 1.94 14.70 1.29
C THR A 60 3.09 14.71 2.30
N GLY A 61 4.30 14.35 1.88
CA GLY A 61 5.48 14.26 2.75
C GLY A 61 5.55 13.00 3.63
N GLY A 62 4.55 12.11 3.57
CA GLY A 62 4.65 10.74 4.06
C GLY A 62 5.28 9.82 3.01
N VAL A 63 5.92 8.75 3.47
CA VAL A 63 6.68 7.81 2.63
C VAL A 63 6.41 6.37 3.05
N LEU A 64 6.12 5.53 2.07
CA LEU A 64 6.17 4.07 2.18
C LEU A 64 7.39 3.55 1.40
N THR A 65 8.34 2.92 2.08
CA THR A 65 9.54 2.36 1.48
C THR A 65 9.48 0.84 1.46
N LEU A 66 9.55 0.23 0.29
CA LEU A 66 9.58 -1.22 0.11
C LEU A 66 11.04 -1.70 0.02
N SER A 67 11.52 -2.39 1.05
CA SER A 67 12.86 -2.98 1.04
C SER A 67 12.98 -4.11 0.02
N GLY A 68 14.19 -4.39 -0.45
CA GLY A 68 14.42 -5.46 -1.43
C GLY A 68 13.93 -6.81 -0.93
N GLY A 69 13.16 -7.52 -1.77
CA GLY A 69 12.54 -8.80 -1.43
C GLY A 69 11.23 -8.70 -0.66
N SER A 70 10.78 -7.51 -0.28
CA SER A 70 9.48 -7.31 0.36
C SER A 70 8.34 -7.17 -0.66
N THR A 71 7.12 -7.43 -0.21
CA THR A 71 5.92 -7.25 -1.03
C THR A 71 4.84 -6.53 -0.23
N PHE A 72 4.29 -5.46 -0.79
CA PHE A 72 3.16 -4.74 -0.20
C PHE A 72 1.94 -4.89 -1.09
N THR A 73 0.87 -5.48 -0.58
CA THR A 73 -0.27 -5.88 -1.40
C THR A 73 -1.54 -5.13 -1.04
N MET A 74 -2.12 -4.45 -2.03
CA MET A 74 -3.51 -4.01 -1.94
C MET A 74 -4.41 -5.23 -2.13
N ALA A 75 -5.00 -5.72 -1.04
CA ALA A 75 -5.77 -6.96 -0.97
C ALA A 75 -7.27 -6.65 -0.86
N GLY A 76 -7.91 -6.34 -1.99
CA GLY A 76 -9.36 -6.14 -2.05
C GLY A 76 -9.98 -6.91 -3.20
N THR A 77 -10.89 -7.84 -2.88
CA THR A 77 -11.67 -8.55 -3.92
C THR A 77 -12.63 -7.62 -4.67
N ALA A 78 -13.00 -6.47 -4.10
CA ALA A 78 -13.94 -5.52 -4.70
C ALA A 78 -13.73 -4.05 -4.23
N GLY A 79 -12.53 -3.49 -4.41
CA GLY A 79 -12.33 -2.04 -4.24
C GLY A 79 -11.23 -1.64 -3.25
N SER A 80 -10.12 -2.36 -3.19
CA SER A 80 -8.95 -1.85 -2.47
C SER A 80 -8.46 -0.55 -3.11
N SER A 81 -7.99 0.38 -2.28
CA SER A 81 -7.56 1.68 -2.79
C SER A 81 -6.28 2.19 -2.13
N TYR A 82 -5.37 2.68 -2.97
CA TYR A 82 -4.31 3.58 -2.53
C TYR A 82 -4.65 4.99 -3.02
N SER A 83 -4.66 5.96 -2.11
CA SER A 83 -4.83 7.37 -2.44
C SER A 83 -3.80 8.26 -1.74
N GLY A 84 -3.40 9.36 -2.37
CA GLY A 84 -2.68 10.42 -1.70
C GLY A 84 -1.44 10.90 -2.43
N ALA A 85 -0.93 12.04 -1.98
CA ALA A 85 0.18 12.76 -2.61
C ALA A 85 1.55 12.44 -1.99
N GLY A 86 1.63 11.44 -1.11
CA GLY A 86 2.88 10.93 -0.57
C GLY A 86 3.69 10.11 -1.58
N THR A 87 4.74 9.46 -1.09
CA THR A 87 5.69 8.72 -1.91
C THR A 87 5.64 7.22 -1.62
N VAL A 88 5.60 6.40 -2.67
CA VAL A 88 5.92 4.97 -2.60
C VAL A 88 7.24 4.73 -3.35
N ASN A 89 8.25 4.20 -2.66
CA ASN A 89 9.58 3.98 -3.22
C ASN A 89 10.21 2.67 -2.75
N GLY A 90 11.45 2.43 -3.21
CA GLY A 90 12.23 1.25 -2.84
C GLY A 90 12.32 0.22 -3.95
N THR A 91 12.86 -0.95 -3.62
CA THR A 91 13.13 -2.05 -4.57
C THR A 91 12.28 -3.29 -4.32
N GLY A 92 11.47 -3.30 -3.26
CA GLY A 92 10.39 -4.26 -3.07
C GLY A 92 9.22 -4.01 -4.03
N ILE A 93 8.29 -4.96 -4.08
CA ILE A 93 7.21 -4.96 -5.08
C ILE A 93 5.91 -4.47 -4.44
N PHE A 94 5.28 -3.47 -5.07
CA PHE A 94 3.90 -3.11 -4.77
C PHE A 94 2.96 -3.95 -5.63
N ARG A 95 2.01 -4.64 -5.01
CA ARG A 95 1.10 -5.57 -5.68
C ARG A 95 -0.33 -5.07 -5.62
N SER A 96 -1.06 -5.26 -6.71
CA SER A 96 -2.51 -5.13 -6.72
C SER A 96 -3.18 -6.47 -7.05
N GLN A 97 -4.31 -6.71 -6.39
CA GLN A 97 -5.16 -7.88 -6.58
C GLN A 97 -6.62 -7.45 -6.64
N GLY A 98 -7.45 -8.21 -7.37
CA GLY A 98 -8.88 -7.92 -7.49
C GLY A 98 -9.16 -6.58 -8.17
N ILE A 99 -10.15 -5.84 -7.70
CA ILE A 99 -10.46 -4.50 -8.20
C ILE A 99 -9.72 -3.50 -7.33
N THR A 100 -8.67 -2.87 -7.87
CA THR A 100 -7.83 -1.91 -7.15
C THR A 100 -7.79 -0.55 -7.86
N SER A 101 -7.94 0.54 -7.10
CA SER A 101 -7.69 1.90 -7.58
C SER A 101 -6.44 2.47 -6.94
N LEU A 102 -5.53 3.02 -7.75
CA LEU A 102 -4.30 3.66 -7.30
C LEU A 102 -4.30 5.11 -7.77
N SER A 103 -4.28 6.07 -6.85
CA SER A 103 -4.17 7.50 -7.15
C SER A 103 -3.01 8.09 -6.37
N PHE A 104 -1.97 8.52 -7.10
CA PHE A 104 -0.67 8.84 -6.49
C PHE A 104 0.08 9.94 -7.23
N SER A 105 0.95 10.64 -6.51
CA SER A 105 1.81 11.69 -7.06
C SER A 105 3.24 11.23 -7.31
N ASN A 106 3.83 10.43 -6.40
CA ASN A 106 5.21 9.98 -6.49
C ASN A 106 5.30 8.47 -6.26
N PHE A 107 5.55 7.71 -7.34
CA PHE A 107 5.60 6.26 -7.27
C PHE A 107 6.80 5.73 -8.05
N THR A 108 7.79 5.17 -7.37
CA THR A 108 9.02 4.63 -8.01
C THR A 108 9.28 3.17 -7.69
N ALA A 109 8.55 2.58 -6.75
CA ALA A 109 8.64 1.14 -6.50
C ALA A 109 8.14 0.35 -7.73
N PRO A 110 8.73 -0.82 -8.03
CA PRO A 110 8.16 -1.78 -8.97
C PRO A 110 6.70 -2.12 -8.63
N VAL A 111 5.86 -2.24 -9.67
CA VAL A 111 4.46 -2.65 -9.55
C VAL A 111 4.23 -3.99 -10.23
N GLU A 112 3.51 -4.86 -9.55
CA GLU A 112 3.01 -6.13 -10.09
C GLU A 112 1.49 -6.19 -9.98
N ILE A 113 0.81 -6.25 -11.12
CA ILE A 113 -0.63 -6.52 -11.17
C ILE A 113 -0.80 -8.05 -11.21
N VAL A 114 -1.27 -8.62 -10.11
CA VAL A 114 -1.30 -10.06 -9.89
C VAL A 114 -2.58 -10.67 -10.47
N SER A 115 -3.71 -10.02 -10.27
CA SER A 115 -5.03 -10.46 -10.74
C SER A 115 -6.02 -9.30 -10.76
N GLY A 116 -7.09 -9.44 -11.57
CA GLY A 116 -8.19 -8.49 -11.61
C GLY A 116 -7.85 -7.20 -12.38
N THR A 117 -8.51 -6.11 -12.00
CA THR A 117 -8.42 -4.82 -12.69
C THR A 117 -7.75 -3.80 -11.77
N THR A 118 -6.70 -3.15 -12.26
CA THR A 118 -6.06 -2.02 -11.57
C THR A 118 -6.23 -0.75 -12.38
N THR A 119 -6.87 0.25 -11.80
CA THR A 119 -6.97 1.59 -12.38
C THR A 119 -5.94 2.49 -11.70
N ALA A 120 -4.96 2.98 -12.44
CA ALA A 120 -3.92 3.87 -11.92
C ALA A 120 -4.09 5.30 -12.47
N ASN A 121 -4.10 6.27 -11.56
CA ASN A 121 -4.16 7.70 -11.84
C ASN A 121 -2.87 8.36 -11.32
N GLY A 122 -1.88 8.46 -12.19
CA GLY A 122 -0.54 8.96 -11.90
C GLY A 122 0.52 8.34 -12.81
N THR A 123 1.78 8.74 -12.65
CA THR A 123 2.90 8.17 -13.40
C THR A 123 3.60 7.11 -12.56
N LEU A 124 3.63 5.86 -13.05
CA LEU A 124 4.48 4.81 -12.49
C LEU A 124 5.92 5.06 -12.96
N GLY A 125 6.80 5.41 -12.01
CA GLY A 125 8.23 5.59 -12.25
C GLY A 125 9.07 4.33 -12.08
N GLY A 126 8.48 3.25 -11.56
CA GLY A 126 9.09 1.92 -11.47
C GLY A 126 8.77 1.02 -12.67
N SER A 127 9.27 -0.22 -12.66
CA SER A 127 8.84 -1.23 -13.63
C SER A 127 7.40 -1.66 -13.37
N LEU A 128 6.68 -2.01 -14.44
CA LEU A 128 5.34 -2.60 -14.36
C LEU A 128 5.37 -4.03 -14.90
N THR A 129 4.88 -4.98 -14.10
CA THR A 129 4.65 -6.37 -14.49
C THR A 129 3.16 -6.70 -14.39
N ILE A 130 2.63 -7.43 -15.37
CA ILE A 130 1.24 -7.88 -15.41
C ILE A 130 1.26 -9.41 -15.51
N LEU A 131 0.74 -10.10 -14.50
CA LEU A 131 0.64 -11.57 -14.52
C LEU A 131 -0.62 -12.04 -15.26
N SER A 132 -0.58 -13.27 -15.79
CA SER A 132 -1.66 -13.86 -16.59
C SER A 132 -2.93 -14.04 -15.74
N GLY A 133 -3.80 -13.04 -15.78
CA GLY A 133 -4.99 -12.91 -14.92
C GLY A 133 -5.46 -11.47 -14.74
N ALA A 134 -4.68 -10.49 -15.20
CA ALA A 134 -5.03 -9.07 -15.19
C ALA A 134 -5.18 -8.50 -16.60
N THR A 135 -6.24 -7.73 -16.84
CA THR A 135 -6.54 -7.05 -18.12
C THR A 135 -6.20 -5.56 -18.01
N PRO A 136 -5.24 -5.03 -18.77
CA PRO A 136 -5.02 -3.58 -18.85
C PRO A 136 -6.10 -2.90 -19.70
N GLU A 137 -6.80 -1.92 -19.14
CA GLU A 137 -7.62 -0.97 -19.90
C GLU A 137 -6.83 0.31 -20.14
N TYR A 138 -6.63 0.65 -21.42
CA TYR A 138 -6.07 1.93 -21.83
C TYR A 138 -7.22 2.90 -22.13
N TYR A 139 -7.21 4.08 -21.50
CA TYR A 139 -8.08 5.21 -21.85
C TYR A 139 -7.25 6.30 -22.51
#